data_AF-A0A8H7VJM9-F1
#
_entry.id   AF-A0A8H7VJM9-F1
#
_cell.length_a   1.000
_cell.length_b   1.000
_cell.length_c   1.000
_cell.angle_alpha   90.00
_cell.angle_beta   90.00
_cell.angle_gamma   90.00
#
_symmetry.space_group_name_H-M   'P 1'
#
loop_
_entity.id
_entity.type
_entity.pdbx_description
1 polymer ?
#
loop_
_entity_poly.entity_id
_entity_poly.type
_entity_poly.pdbx_seq_one_letter_code
_entity_poly.pdbx_strand_id
1 'polypeptide(L)'
;MPKLRYKDHPESEDKKYKRKKKKHKKRDRSSSPTRHHRHRRGRQSKDQYYDPPKLYEEESGWVPPQHDEEAEWRERLFSAMAEDEGQDPFYSQYDDYGGSSSGGVRSRSNIDVMNDEEYREYIASQMYRKKNAEAIAWEEAKAAEAKRKEKERKEAQERAREEEAGMQKERERQETILRQLKIHDSRSKYEELWKHVEATTTTVITKNEIPWPIAPGASFSQQNVKEFLVLATASLTDNKKVVRKEQLRYHPDKFIHRVLRKFEGTEKEKKRLTTKTNEVSGWLNELWQELNNDNNSSS
;
A
#
# COMPACT_ATOMS: atom_id res chain seq x y z
N MET A 1 -7.86 -38.72 17.61
CA MET A 1 -7.37 -37.42 17.08
C MET A 1 -8.07 -36.28 17.84
N PRO A 2 -7.36 -35.20 18.19
CA PRO A 2 -7.69 -34.33 19.33
C PRO A 2 -8.69 -33.23 18.97
N LYS A 3 -9.59 -32.91 19.92
CA LYS A 3 -10.58 -31.83 19.85
C LYS A 3 -9.89 -30.48 20.08
N LEU A 4 -9.88 -29.62 19.06
CA LEU A 4 -9.41 -28.23 19.15
C LEU A 4 -10.39 -27.41 20.00
N ARG A 5 -9.92 -26.97 21.17
CA ARG A 5 -10.59 -25.97 22.01
C ARG A 5 -10.21 -24.58 21.49
N TYR A 6 -11.21 -23.79 21.08
CA TYR A 6 -11.02 -22.37 20.84
C TYR A 6 -10.95 -21.65 22.18
N LYS A 7 -9.98 -20.73 22.28
CA LYS A 7 -9.70 -19.91 23.46
C LYS A 7 -10.58 -18.66 23.35
N ASP A 8 -11.50 -18.51 24.28
CA ASP A 8 -12.29 -17.30 24.49
C ASP A 8 -11.35 -16.14 24.85
N HIS A 9 -11.43 -15.05 24.07
CA HIS A 9 -10.85 -13.77 24.45
C HIS A 9 -11.99 -12.84 24.88
N PRO A 10 -11.92 -12.25 26.09
CA PRO A 10 -13.01 -11.44 26.61
C PRO A 10 -13.10 -10.09 25.92
N GLU A 11 -14.37 -9.75 25.73
CA GLU A 11 -14.97 -8.48 25.40
C GLU A 11 -14.52 -7.34 26.34
N SER A 12 -14.61 -6.11 25.81
CA SER A 12 -14.76 -4.83 26.54
C SER A 12 -13.53 -4.21 27.24
N GLU A 13 -13.03 -3.10 26.69
CA GLU A 13 -13.13 -1.78 27.36
C GLU A 13 -12.61 -0.60 26.50
N ASP A 14 -13.55 0.08 25.87
CA ASP A 14 -13.79 1.52 25.92
C ASP A 14 -12.63 2.48 26.31
N LYS A 15 -11.89 3.03 25.32
CA LYS A 15 -11.07 4.26 25.50
C LYS A 15 -11.14 5.21 24.31
N LYS A 16 -12.27 5.91 24.20
CA LYS A 16 -12.41 7.38 24.14
C LYS A 16 -11.20 8.22 23.64
N TYR A 17 -10.81 8.11 22.37
CA TYR A 17 -9.88 9.08 21.76
C TYR A 17 -10.62 10.33 21.24
N LYS A 18 -10.46 11.42 22.01
CA LYS A 18 -10.97 12.76 21.71
C LYS A 18 -10.40 13.31 20.40
N ARG A 19 -11.27 13.50 19.41
CA ARG A 19 -11.07 14.38 18.24
C ARG A 19 -10.77 15.81 18.69
N LYS A 20 -9.49 16.22 18.73
CA LYS A 20 -9.10 17.63 18.79
C LYS A 20 -9.04 18.21 17.37
N LYS A 21 -10.11 18.89 16.96
CA LYS A 21 -10.16 19.78 15.79
C LYS A 21 -9.14 20.91 15.99
N LYS A 22 -8.03 20.90 15.25
CA LYS A 22 -7.14 22.07 15.12
C LYS A 22 -7.77 23.05 14.12
N LYS A 23 -8.36 24.12 14.64
CA LYS A 23 -8.77 25.30 13.84
C LYS A 23 -7.50 26.06 13.44
N HIS A 24 -7.15 26.03 12.15
CA HIS A 24 -6.18 26.95 11.58
C HIS A 24 -6.80 28.35 11.48
N LYS A 25 -6.37 29.24 12.37
CA LYS A 25 -6.74 30.65 12.34
C LYS A 25 -5.72 31.38 11.45
N LYS A 26 -6.13 31.69 10.22
CA LYS A 26 -5.43 32.67 9.37
C LYS A 26 -5.47 34.03 10.09
N ARG A 27 -4.30 34.64 10.25
CA ARG A 27 -4.18 36.07 10.53
C ARG A 27 -3.11 36.64 9.62
N ASP A 28 -3.59 37.46 8.70
CA ASP A 28 -2.80 38.33 7.86
C ASP A 28 -2.14 39.46 8.68
N ARG A 29 -1.16 40.08 8.02
CA ARG A 29 -0.72 41.49 8.11
C ARG A 29 0.34 41.86 9.15
N SER A 30 1.52 42.09 8.57
CA SER A 30 2.23 43.38 8.48
C SER A 30 3.21 43.80 9.58
N SER A 31 4.37 44.24 9.08
CA SER A 31 5.14 45.41 9.52
C SER A 31 6.00 45.26 10.79
N SER A 32 7.31 45.05 10.61
CA SER A 32 8.33 46.12 10.67
C SER A 32 9.72 45.54 10.98
N PRO A 33 10.79 46.01 10.31
CA PRO A 33 12.17 45.63 10.62
C PRO A 33 12.78 46.62 11.62
N THR A 34 13.31 46.12 12.75
CA THR A 34 14.02 46.98 13.71
C THR A 34 15.39 46.43 14.07
N ARG A 35 16.36 47.21 13.60
CA ARG A 35 17.80 47.31 13.87
C ARG A 35 18.28 47.03 15.31
N HIS A 36 19.49 46.46 15.35
CA HIS A 36 20.65 46.71 16.24
C HIS A 36 20.49 46.77 17.76
N HIS A 37 21.29 45.97 18.49
CA HIS A 37 22.17 46.39 19.60
C HIS A 37 23.15 45.23 19.91
N ARG A 38 24.43 45.32 19.53
CA ARG A 38 25.60 45.76 20.32
C ARG A 38 25.76 45.13 21.71
N HIS A 39 26.93 44.52 21.85
CA HIS A 39 27.62 43.97 23.02
C HIS A 39 27.32 44.64 24.37
N ARG A 40 27.15 43.82 25.41
CA ARG A 40 27.61 44.13 26.77
C ARG A 40 28.36 42.95 27.36
N ARG A 41 29.63 43.23 27.67
CA ARG A 41 30.52 42.46 28.53
C ARG A 41 29.87 42.34 29.91
N GLY A 42 29.59 41.12 30.34
CA GLY A 42 29.22 40.79 31.71
C GLY A 42 30.30 39.91 32.32
N ARG A 43 31.34 40.54 32.86
CA ARG A 43 32.25 39.93 33.85
C ARG A 43 31.41 39.64 35.10
N GLN A 44 31.07 38.39 35.33
CA GLN A 44 30.78 37.88 36.67
C GLN A 44 31.68 36.68 36.91
N SER A 45 32.84 36.99 37.49
CA SER A 45 33.64 36.08 38.30
C SER A 45 32.73 35.57 39.43
N LYS A 46 32.39 34.29 39.36
CA LYS A 46 32.05 33.49 40.52
C LYS A 46 33.15 32.44 40.59
N ASP A 47 33.91 32.51 41.68
CA ASP A 47 34.79 31.45 42.13
C ASP A 47 33.99 30.14 42.17
N GLN A 48 34.18 29.31 41.16
CA GLN A 48 33.86 27.89 41.24
C GLN A 48 35.17 27.20 41.60
N TYR A 49 35.27 26.88 42.89
CA TYR A 49 36.22 25.92 43.41
C TYR A 49 36.10 24.64 42.57
N TYR A 50 37.19 24.22 41.95
CA TYR A 50 37.25 22.96 41.23
C TYR A 50 37.25 21.84 42.28
N ASP A 51 36.10 21.18 42.47
CA ASP A 51 36.06 19.87 43.11
C ASP A 51 36.48 18.84 42.06
N PRO A 52 37.66 18.20 42.18
CA PRO A 52 38.03 17.11 41.29
C PRO A 52 36.99 15.99 41.41
N PRO A 53 36.53 15.40 40.29
CA PRO A 53 35.61 14.27 40.33
C PRO A 53 36.21 13.16 41.19
N LYS A 54 35.50 12.75 42.25
CA LYS A 54 35.86 11.57 43.02
C LYS A 54 35.78 10.37 42.09
N LEU A 55 36.92 9.73 41.85
CA LEU A 55 37.06 8.71 40.82
C LEU A 55 36.40 7.37 41.17
N TYR A 56 35.82 7.23 42.37
CA TYR A 56 35.10 6.04 42.82
C TYR A 56 33.97 6.44 43.77
N GLU A 57 32.77 6.68 43.21
CA GLU A 57 31.52 6.42 43.92
C GLU A 57 31.10 5.00 43.54
N GLU A 58 31.32 4.09 44.49
CA GLU A 58 30.89 2.70 44.42
C GLU A 58 29.37 2.66 44.60
N GLU A 59 28.62 2.84 43.51
CA GLU A 59 27.17 2.64 43.48
C GLU A 59 26.73 1.90 42.20
N SER A 60 26.63 0.59 42.36
CA SER A 60 25.51 -0.25 41.92
C SER A 60 24.94 -0.03 40.50
N GLY A 61 25.29 -0.95 39.59
CA GLY A 61 24.30 -1.50 38.65
C GLY A 61 24.44 -1.18 37.17
N TRP A 62 25.62 -0.82 36.66
CA TRP A 62 25.85 -0.87 35.22
C TRP A 62 26.30 -2.28 34.82
N VAL A 63 25.33 -3.11 34.43
CA VAL A 63 25.59 -4.32 33.65
C VAL A 63 25.73 -3.86 32.20
N PRO A 64 26.90 -4.06 31.54
CA PRO A 64 27.02 -3.81 30.11
C PRO A 64 25.93 -4.62 29.41
N PRO A 65 25.19 -4.06 28.45
CA PRO A 65 24.30 -4.88 27.63
C PRO A 65 25.15 -6.01 27.05
N GLN A 66 24.73 -7.27 27.22
CA GLN A 66 25.35 -8.41 26.56
C GLN A 66 25.00 -8.36 25.08
N HIS A 67 25.55 -7.36 24.39
CA HIS A 67 25.76 -7.47 22.95
C HIS A 67 26.92 -8.44 22.83
N ASP A 68 26.67 -9.58 22.20
CA ASP A 68 27.72 -10.49 21.81
C ASP A 68 28.59 -9.76 20.78
N GLU A 69 29.55 -8.97 21.26
CA GLU A 69 30.53 -8.25 20.43
C GLU A 69 31.24 -9.23 19.48
N GLU A 70 31.35 -10.49 19.90
CA GLU A 70 31.87 -11.60 19.10
C GLU A 70 30.95 -11.97 17.92
N ALA A 71 29.62 -11.85 18.06
CA ALA A 71 28.67 -12.07 16.97
C ALA A 71 28.69 -10.92 15.97
N GLU A 72 28.72 -9.68 16.44
CA GLU A 72 28.86 -8.49 15.58
C GLU A 72 30.22 -8.45 14.88
N TRP A 73 31.29 -8.85 15.58
CA TRP A 73 32.61 -9.02 14.99
C TRP A 73 32.62 -10.14 13.94
N ARG A 74 31.94 -11.26 14.20
CA ARG A 74 31.79 -12.35 13.21
C ARG A 74 31.01 -11.90 11.98
N GLU A 75 29.87 -11.23 12.15
CA GLU A 75 29.12 -10.69 11.01
C GLU A 75 29.94 -9.67 10.23
N ARG A 76 30.66 -8.78 10.92
CA ARG A 76 31.55 -7.81 10.28
C ARG A 76 32.71 -8.48 9.54
N LEU A 77 33.24 -9.59 10.04
CA LEU A 77 34.30 -10.38 9.38
C LEU A 77 33.76 -11.08 8.12
N PHE A 78 32.57 -11.69 8.19
CA PHE A 78 31.92 -12.32 7.03
C PHE A 78 31.56 -11.28 5.97
N SER A 79 31.09 -10.11 6.38
CA SER A 79 30.78 -9.02 5.44
C SER A 79 32.04 -8.46 4.77
N ALA A 80 33.17 -8.42 5.48
CA ALA A 80 34.47 -8.01 4.90
C ALA A 80 35.02 -9.07 3.92
N MET A 81 34.87 -10.37 4.20
CA MET A 81 35.27 -11.42 3.24
C MET A 81 34.36 -11.47 2.01
N ALA A 82 33.07 -11.18 2.15
CA ALA A 82 32.15 -11.08 1.01
C ALA A 82 32.46 -9.88 0.09
N GLU A 83 33.03 -8.79 0.64
CA GLU A 83 33.53 -7.66 -0.16
C GLU A 83 34.90 -7.93 -0.81
N ASP A 84 35.71 -8.85 -0.26
CA ASP A 84 37.05 -9.21 -0.76
C ASP A 84 37.08 -10.39 -1.75
N GLU A 85 35.93 -11.02 -2.02
CA GLU A 85 35.78 -12.16 -2.94
C GLU A 85 36.00 -11.82 -4.44
N GLY A 86 36.42 -10.58 -4.75
CA GLY A 86 36.76 -10.14 -6.10
C GLY A 86 38.25 -10.05 -6.41
N GLN A 87 39.14 -10.23 -5.42
CA GLN A 87 40.57 -9.96 -5.59
C GLN A 87 41.40 -11.22 -5.28
N ASP A 88 41.64 -12.02 -6.31
CA ASP A 88 42.41 -13.26 -6.22
C ASP A 88 43.85 -12.98 -5.71
N PRO A 89 44.23 -13.46 -4.50
CA PRO A 89 45.58 -13.25 -3.96
C PRO A 89 46.67 -13.88 -4.84
N PHE A 90 46.32 -14.90 -5.64
CA PHE A 90 47.26 -15.59 -6.51
C PHE A 90 47.61 -14.83 -7.78
N TYR A 91 46.77 -13.87 -8.22
CA TYR A 91 47.09 -13.04 -9.39
C TYR A 91 47.92 -11.80 -9.05
N SER A 92 47.97 -11.36 -7.79
CA SER A 92 48.75 -10.19 -7.39
C SER A 92 50.26 -10.46 -7.21
N GLN A 93 50.67 -11.72 -7.03
CA GLN A 93 52.06 -12.05 -6.70
C GLN A 93 52.92 -12.48 -7.91
N TYR A 94 52.30 -12.79 -9.05
CA TYR A 94 53.02 -13.23 -10.24
C TYR A 94 53.44 -12.11 -11.20
N ASP A 95 53.01 -10.87 -10.97
CA ASP A 95 53.44 -9.71 -11.77
C ASP A 95 54.74 -9.04 -11.24
N ASP A 96 55.30 -9.48 -10.10
CA ASP A 96 56.46 -8.83 -9.44
C ASP A 96 57.77 -9.66 -9.43
N TYR A 97 57.82 -10.84 -10.07
CA TYR A 97 59.08 -11.57 -10.28
C TYR A 97 59.50 -11.56 -11.74
N GLY A 98 60.27 -10.53 -12.07
CA GLY A 98 60.80 -10.26 -13.38
C GLY A 98 61.66 -11.38 -13.97
N GLY A 99 61.43 -11.59 -15.27
CA GLY A 99 62.49 -11.95 -16.19
C GLY A 99 63.60 -10.91 -16.15
N SER A 100 64.82 -11.40 -16.03
CA SER A 100 66.04 -10.63 -16.18
C SER A 100 66.19 -10.19 -17.64
N SER A 101 65.91 -8.91 -17.94
CA SER A 101 66.70 -8.13 -18.92
C SER A 101 66.21 -6.69 -19.04
N SER A 102 67.17 -5.78 -18.92
CA SER A 102 67.12 -4.37 -19.29
C SER A 102 66.57 -3.39 -18.25
N GLY A 103 67.51 -2.72 -17.57
CA GLY A 103 67.43 -1.27 -17.34
C GLY A 103 66.36 -0.79 -16.38
N GLY A 104 66.73 -0.60 -15.11
CA GLY A 104 65.87 0.00 -14.11
C GLY A 104 65.30 1.36 -14.55
N VAL A 105 63.98 1.42 -14.66
CA VAL A 105 63.22 2.67 -14.64
C VAL A 105 62.10 2.49 -13.63
N ARG A 106 62.41 2.82 -12.37
CA ARG A 106 61.39 3.05 -11.33
C ARG A 106 60.38 4.05 -11.91
N SER A 107 59.11 3.66 -12.02
CA SER A 107 57.92 4.53 -12.08
C SER A 107 58.19 6.00 -12.48
N ARG A 108 58.74 6.21 -13.69
CA ARG A 108 59.00 7.51 -14.32
C ARG A 108 58.15 7.70 -15.58
N SER A 109 57.45 6.66 -16.00
CA SER A 109 57.07 6.45 -17.40
C SER A 109 55.92 7.30 -17.92
N ASN A 110 55.15 7.97 -17.06
CA ASN A 110 54.08 8.86 -17.54
C ASN A 110 54.42 10.36 -17.36
N ILE A 111 55.42 10.69 -16.54
CA ILE A 111 55.84 12.08 -16.33
C ILE A 111 56.83 12.51 -17.41
N ASP A 112 57.73 11.61 -17.83
CA ASP A 112 58.75 11.89 -18.84
C ASP A 112 58.19 11.93 -20.29
N VAL A 113 56.91 11.60 -20.49
CA VAL A 113 56.23 11.61 -21.81
C VAL A 113 55.22 12.77 -21.94
N MET A 114 54.89 13.46 -20.83
CA MET A 114 53.96 14.59 -20.82
C MET A 114 54.61 15.83 -21.43
N ASN A 115 53.83 16.60 -22.20
CA ASN A 115 54.27 17.91 -22.67
C ASN A 115 54.46 18.87 -21.48
N ASP A 116 55.31 19.89 -21.63
CA ASP A 116 55.58 20.88 -20.57
C ASP A 116 54.33 21.60 -20.03
N GLU A 117 53.26 21.71 -20.83
CA GLU A 117 51.95 22.22 -20.37
C GLU A 117 51.21 21.19 -19.49
N GLU A 118 51.12 19.95 -19.94
CA GLU A 118 50.47 18.84 -19.21
C GLU A 118 51.20 18.55 -17.89
N TYR A 119 52.54 18.64 -17.88
CA TYR A 119 53.34 18.50 -16.67
C TYR A 119 53.06 19.63 -15.66
N ARG A 120 52.90 20.87 -16.13
CA ARG A 120 52.54 22.00 -15.27
C ARG A 120 51.16 21.84 -14.66
N GLU A 121 50.17 21.43 -15.44
CA GLU A 121 48.81 21.14 -14.95
C GLU A 121 48.79 19.96 -13.98
N TYR A 122 49.55 18.91 -14.27
CA TYR A 122 49.71 17.75 -13.40
C TYR A 122 50.33 18.14 -12.05
N ILE A 123 51.46 18.87 -12.03
CA ILE A 123 52.08 19.34 -10.77
C ILE A 123 51.16 20.32 -10.03
N ALA A 124 50.47 21.22 -10.73
CA ALA A 124 49.52 22.14 -10.13
C ALA A 124 48.34 21.40 -9.48
N SER A 125 47.78 20.39 -10.15
CA SER A 125 46.69 19.57 -9.61
C SER A 125 47.15 18.70 -8.43
N GLN A 126 48.37 18.15 -8.47
CA GLN A 126 48.95 17.40 -7.35
C GLN A 126 49.22 18.30 -6.13
N MET A 127 49.74 19.49 -6.34
CA MET A 127 49.94 20.48 -5.28
C MET A 127 48.60 20.97 -4.72
N TYR A 128 47.58 21.13 -5.58
CA TYR A 128 46.22 21.48 -5.17
C TYR A 128 45.59 20.36 -4.32
N ARG A 129 45.72 19.10 -4.74
CA ARG A 129 45.24 17.93 -3.99
C ARG A 129 45.92 17.81 -2.64
N LYS A 130 47.23 18.04 -2.55
CA LYS A 130 47.95 18.02 -1.26
C LYS A 130 47.55 19.16 -0.34
N LYS A 131 47.40 20.39 -0.86
CA LYS A 131 47.02 21.57 -0.05
C LYS A 131 45.54 21.55 0.35
N ASN A 132 44.68 21.00 -0.49
CA ASN A 132 43.24 20.95 -0.27
C ASN A 132 42.75 19.53 0.06
N ALA A 133 43.64 18.64 0.50
CA ALA A 133 43.29 17.25 0.83
C ALA A 133 42.14 17.19 1.84
N GLU A 134 42.18 18.06 2.86
CA GLU A 134 41.14 18.17 3.88
C GLU A 134 39.83 18.71 3.31
N ALA A 135 39.89 19.68 2.38
CA ALA A 135 38.70 20.25 1.74
C ALA A 135 38.04 19.25 0.78
N ILE A 136 38.84 18.50 0.01
CA ILE A 136 38.39 17.44 -0.88
C ILE A 136 37.76 16.31 -0.06
N ALA A 137 38.42 15.86 1.01
CA ALA A 137 37.88 14.83 1.90
C ALA A 137 36.57 15.28 2.57
N TRP A 138 36.46 16.55 2.97
CA TRP A 138 35.23 17.10 3.53
C TRP A 138 34.10 17.16 2.49
N GLU A 139 34.40 17.56 1.26
CA GLU A 139 33.43 17.61 0.17
C GLU A 139 32.96 16.20 -0.24
N GLU A 140 33.87 15.24 -0.32
CA GLU A 140 33.56 13.83 -0.60
C GLU A 140 32.73 13.20 0.53
N ALA A 141 33.09 13.45 1.80
CA ALA A 141 32.30 12.99 2.95
C ALA A 141 30.88 13.56 2.92
N LYS A 142 30.73 14.84 2.60
CA LYS A 142 29.43 15.51 2.46
C LYS A 142 28.63 14.99 1.27
N ALA A 143 29.28 14.71 0.15
CA ALA A 143 28.64 14.11 -1.02
C ALA A 143 28.19 12.67 -0.74
N ALA A 144 29.00 11.89 -0.02
CA ALA A 144 28.66 10.53 0.41
C ALA A 144 27.48 10.53 1.39
N GLU A 145 27.48 11.44 2.38
CA GLU A 145 26.36 11.61 3.31
C GLU A 145 25.07 12.02 2.56
N ALA A 146 25.16 12.97 1.62
CA ALA A 146 24.03 13.41 0.82
C ALA A 146 23.45 12.26 -0.03
N LYS A 147 24.31 11.45 -0.67
CA LYS A 147 23.89 10.26 -1.42
C LYS A 147 23.22 9.23 -0.52
N ARG A 148 23.77 8.98 0.68
CA ARG A 148 23.17 8.05 1.65
C ARG A 148 21.79 8.52 2.09
N LYS A 149 21.65 9.81 2.43
CA LYS A 149 20.37 10.41 2.82
C LYS A 149 19.35 10.42 1.68
N GLU A 150 19.79 10.62 0.44
CA GLU A 150 18.91 10.53 -0.72
C GLU A 150 18.42 9.09 -0.94
N LYS A 151 19.31 8.10 -0.81
CA LYS A 151 18.95 6.68 -0.90
C LYS A 151 17.95 6.29 0.19
N GLU A 152 18.22 6.65 1.44
CA GLU A 152 17.31 6.39 2.57
C GLU A 152 15.95 7.07 2.36
N ARG A 153 15.93 8.31 1.84
CA ARG A 153 14.68 9.00 1.51
C ARG A 153 13.91 8.30 0.39
N LYS A 154 14.59 7.78 -0.63
CA LYS A 154 13.97 7.02 -1.72
C LYS A 154 13.40 5.70 -1.20
N GLU A 155 14.15 4.96 -0.40
CA GLU A 155 13.70 3.70 0.21
C GLU A 155 12.52 3.94 1.15
N ALA A 156 12.55 5.00 1.96
CA ALA A 156 11.42 5.36 2.83
C ALA A 156 10.18 5.76 2.02
N GLN A 157 10.34 6.48 0.91
CA GLN A 157 9.25 6.85 0.02
C GLN A 157 8.66 5.63 -0.70
N GLU A 158 9.51 4.70 -1.14
CA GLU A 158 9.11 3.46 -1.78
C GLU A 158 8.35 2.56 -0.81
N ARG A 159 8.86 2.38 0.41
CA ARG A 159 8.18 1.64 1.48
C ARG A 159 6.82 2.24 1.83
N ALA A 160 6.75 3.57 1.96
CA ALA A 160 5.48 4.24 2.23
C ALA A 160 4.46 4.05 1.09
N ARG A 161 4.93 4.06 -0.17
CA ARG A 161 4.09 3.81 -1.34
C ARG A 161 3.60 2.36 -1.41
N GLU A 162 4.46 1.41 -1.06
CA GLU A 162 4.11 0.00 -1.01
C GLU A 162 3.10 -0.30 0.10
N GLU A 163 3.28 0.29 1.30
CA GLU A 163 2.32 0.20 2.40
C GLU A 163 0.97 0.82 2.01
N GLU A 164 0.96 2.00 1.37
CA GLU A 164 -0.27 2.64 0.91
C GLU A 164 -0.98 1.79 -0.16
N ALA A 165 -0.23 1.24 -1.12
CA ALA A 165 -0.77 0.33 -2.13
C ALA A 165 -1.31 -0.96 -1.52
N GLY A 166 -0.64 -1.51 -0.51
CA GLY A 166 -1.10 -2.69 0.25
C GLY A 166 -2.40 -2.40 0.99
N MET A 167 -2.47 -1.27 1.69
CA MET A 167 -3.68 -0.82 2.39
C MET A 167 -4.84 -0.57 1.43
N GLN A 168 -4.59 -0.02 0.24
CA GLN A 168 -5.62 0.20 -0.76
C GLN A 168 -6.16 -1.12 -1.32
N LYS A 169 -5.28 -2.06 -1.67
CA LYS A 169 -5.68 -3.41 -2.12
C LYS A 169 -6.52 -4.13 -1.06
N GLU A 170 -6.14 -4.01 0.20
CA GLU A 170 -6.89 -4.64 1.30
C GLU A 170 -8.27 -4.00 1.49
N ARG A 171 -8.38 -2.67 1.38
CA ARG A 171 -9.67 -1.97 1.39
C ARG A 171 -10.57 -2.41 0.24
N GLU A 172 -10.02 -2.50 -0.96
CA GLU A 172 -10.74 -2.96 -2.16
C GLU A 172 -11.23 -4.42 -1.99
N ARG A 173 -10.40 -5.29 -1.42
CA ARG A 173 -10.80 -6.66 -1.06
C ARG A 173 -11.93 -6.69 -0.03
N GLN A 174 -11.84 -5.89 1.02
CA GLN A 174 -12.90 -5.82 2.03
C GLN A 174 -14.20 -5.27 1.44
N GLU A 175 -14.12 -4.24 0.60
CA GLU A 175 -15.28 -3.66 -0.05
C GLU A 175 -15.96 -4.66 -1.00
N THR A 176 -15.19 -5.43 -1.77
CA THR A 176 -15.73 -6.48 -2.64
C THR A 176 -16.41 -7.60 -1.84
N ILE A 177 -15.81 -8.05 -0.73
CA ILE A 177 -16.43 -9.06 0.16
C ILE A 177 -17.74 -8.51 0.75
N LEU A 178 -17.74 -7.28 1.27
CA LEU A 178 -18.94 -6.65 1.82
C LEU A 178 -20.02 -6.46 0.75
N ARG A 179 -19.64 -6.13 -0.48
CA ARG A 179 -20.58 -6.04 -1.62
C ARG A 179 -21.21 -7.40 -1.91
N GLN A 180 -20.42 -8.47 -1.93
CA GLN A 180 -20.92 -9.84 -2.15
C GLN A 180 -21.88 -10.27 -1.04
N LEU A 181 -21.53 -10.02 0.23
CA LEU A 181 -22.41 -10.33 1.37
C LEU A 181 -23.75 -9.58 1.29
N LYS A 182 -23.72 -8.29 0.95
CA LYS A 182 -24.95 -7.50 0.75
C LYS A 182 -25.81 -8.05 -0.38
N ILE A 183 -25.20 -8.46 -1.48
CA ILE A 183 -25.92 -9.09 -2.60
C ILE A 183 -26.55 -10.41 -2.13
N HIS A 184 -25.80 -11.25 -1.42
CA HIS A 184 -26.31 -12.50 -0.87
C HIS A 184 -27.52 -12.27 0.07
N ASP A 185 -27.41 -11.37 1.04
CA ASP A 185 -28.49 -11.03 1.96
C ASP A 185 -29.72 -10.49 1.23
N SER A 186 -29.51 -9.62 0.23
CA SER A 186 -30.60 -9.11 -0.59
C SER A 186 -31.29 -10.20 -1.41
N ARG A 187 -30.55 -11.23 -1.83
CA ARG A 187 -31.08 -12.37 -2.56
C ARG A 187 -31.88 -13.31 -1.66
N SER A 188 -31.44 -13.56 -0.43
CA SER A 188 -32.24 -14.32 0.54
C SER A 188 -33.59 -13.64 0.78
N LYS A 189 -33.60 -12.31 0.97
CA LYS A 189 -34.83 -11.52 1.09
C LYS A 189 -35.69 -11.59 -0.18
N TYR A 190 -35.08 -11.51 -1.35
CA TYR A 190 -35.77 -11.67 -2.64
C TYR A 190 -36.46 -13.03 -2.77
N GLU A 191 -35.79 -14.11 -2.36
CA GLU A 191 -36.36 -15.45 -2.38
C GLU A 191 -37.48 -15.62 -1.35
N GLU A 192 -37.36 -15.01 -0.18
CA GLU A 192 -38.42 -14.97 0.84
C GLU A 192 -39.66 -14.22 0.34
N LEU A 193 -39.48 -13.08 -0.33
CA LEU A 193 -40.59 -12.34 -0.96
C LEU A 193 -41.27 -13.17 -2.04
N TRP A 194 -40.52 -13.87 -2.88
CA TRP A 194 -41.12 -14.79 -3.86
C TRP A 194 -41.88 -15.94 -3.21
N LYS A 195 -41.35 -16.53 -2.13
CA LYS A 195 -42.06 -17.56 -1.36
C LYS A 195 -43.35 -17.00 -0.78
N HIS A 196 -43.35 -15.77 -0.28
CA HIS A 196 -44.54 -15.10 0.22
C HIS A 196 -45.57 -14.88 -0.89
N VAL A 197 -45.16 -14.38 -2.07
CA VAL A 197 -46.06 -14.18 -3.23
C VAL A 197 -46.65 -15.50 -3.74
N GLU A 198 -45.88 -16.59 -3.69
CA GLU A 198 -46.33 -17.92 -4.10
C GLU A 198 -47.26 -18.58 -3.07
N ALA A 199 -46.93 -18.47 -1.77
CA ALA A 199 -47.72 -19.05 -0.68
C ALA A 199 -49.04 -18.31 -0.46
N THR A 200 -49.02 -16.98 -0.62
CA THR A 200 -50.18 -16.16 -0.32
C THR A 200 -51.14 -16.15 -1.50
N THR A 201 -52.10 -17.06 -1.48
CA THR A 201 -53.14 -17.20 -2.53
C THR A 201 -54.26 -16.16 -2.41
N THR A 202 -54.45 -15.56 -1.23
CA THR A 202 -55.64 -14.76 -0.89
C THR A 202 -55.39 -13.32 -0.43
N THR A 203 -54.19 -12.94 0.02
CA THR A 203 -53.96 -11.53 0.43
C THR A 203 -53.57 -10.66 -0.75
N VAL A 204 -53.93 -9.39 -0.62
CA VAL A 204 -53.59 -8.34 -1.57
C VAL A 204 -52.09 -8.03 -1.48
N ILE A 205 -51.42 -7.91 -2.62
CA ILE A 205 -49.98 -7.61 -2.72
C ILE A 205 -49.79 -6.10 -2.87
N THR A 206 -48.92 -5.51 -2.04
CA THR A 206 -48.56 -4.09 -2.13
C THR A 206 -47.35 -3.85 -3.04
N LYS A 207 -47.12 -2.60 -3.46
CA LYS A 207 -46.03 -2.22 -4.38
C LYS A 207 -44.63 -2.61 -3.88
N ASN A 208 -44.44 -2.61 -2.57
CA ASN A 208 -43.13 -2.89 -1.94
C ASN A 208 -42.87 -4.39 -1.77
N GLU A 209 -43.91 -5.22 -1.88
CA GLU A 209 -43.81 -6.68 -1.79
C GLU A 209 -43.49 -7.34 -3.12
N ILE A 210 -43.50 -6.59 -4.23
CA ILE A 210 -43.11 -7.11 -5.53
C ILE A 210 -41.60 -7.35 -5.52
N PRO A 211 -41.15 -8.62 -5.61
CA PRO A 211 -39.74 -8.92 -5.66
C PRO A 211 -39.21 -8.46 -7.02
N TRP A 212 -38.25 -7.54 -7.01
CA TRP A 212 -37.51 -7.14 -8.22
C TRP A 212 -36.08 -7.68 -8.14
N PRO A 213 -35.47 -8.10 -9.26
CA PRO A 213 -34.14 -8.72 -9.26
C PRO A 213 -33.05 -7.64 -9.19
N ILE A 214 -33.06 -6.81 -8.14
CA ILE A 214 -32.20 -5.63 -8.00
C ILE A 214 -31.72 -5.53 -6.55
N ALA A 215 -30.46 -5.15 -6.36
CA ALA A 215 -29.91 -4.87 -5.04
C ALA A 215 -30.64 -3.67 -4.37
N PRO A 216 -30.88 -3.72 -3.04
CA PRO A 216 -31.57 -2.66 -2.33
C PRO A 216 -30.81 -1.34 -2.47
N GLY A 217 -31.49 -0.30 -2.96
CA GLY A 217 -30.93 1.03 -3.18
C GLY A 217 -30.28 1.24 -4.55
N ALA A 218 -30.22 0.22 -5.41
CA ALA A 218 -29.76 0.36 -6.79
C ALA A 218 -30.89 0.83 -7.72
N SER A 219 -30.52 1.56 -8.78
CA SER A 219 -31.46 1.99 -9.81
C SER A 219 -31.91 0.81 -10.68
N PHE A 220 -33.09 0.93 -11.29
CA PHE A 220 -33.64 -0.07 -12.21
C PHE A 220 -32.90 0.03 -13.54
N SER A 221 -31.82 -0.74 -13.70
CA SER A 221 -31.00 -0.80 -14.91
C SER A 221 -30.66 -2.23 -15.27
N GLN A 222 -30.43 -2.47 -16.57
CA GLN A 222 -30.00 -3.76 -17.08
C GLN A 222 -28.75 -4.27 -16.33
N GLN A 223 -27.72 -3.43 -16.21
CA GLN A 223 -26.47 -3.78 -15.53
C GLN A 223 -26.67 -4.25 -14.09
N ASN A 224 -27.54 -3.59 -13.32
CA ASN A 224 -27.80 -3.96 -11.93
C ASN A 224 -28.53 -5.31 -11.82
N VAL A 225 -29.45 -5.60 -12.76
CA VAL A 225 -30.12 -6.90 -12.85
C VAL A 225 -29.12 -8.00 -13.24
N LYS A 226 -28.24 -7.72 -14.21
CA LYS A 226 -27.16 -8.64 -14.60
C LYS A 226 -26.24 -8.92 -13.41
N GLU A 227 -25.80 -7.87 -12.73
CA GLU A 227 -24.92 -7.97 -11.56
C GLU A 227 -25.56 -8.79 -10.44
N PHE A 228 -26.82 -8.52 -10.11
CA PHE A 228 -27.55 -9.23 -9.05
C PHE A 228 -27.68 -10.73 -9.33
N LEU A 229 -27.87 -11.13 -10.59
CA LEU A 229 -28.01 -12.53 -10.98
C LEU A 229 -26.66 -13.24 -11.13
N VAL A 230 -25.67 -12.57 -11.73
CA VAL A 230 -24.37 -13.16 -12.11
C VAL A 230 -23.37 -13.16 -10.95
N LEU A 231 -23.23 -12.07 -10.18
CA LEU A 231 -22.29 -12.03 -9.05
C LEU A 231 -22.66 -13.00 -7.94
N ALA A 232 -23.90 -13.46 -7.92
CA ALA A 232 -24.41 -14.33 -6.88
C ALA A 232 -24.16 -15.82 -7.15
N THR A 233 -23.67 -16.23 -8.33
CA THR A 233 -23.30 -17.62 -8.56
C THR A 233 -21.86 -17.76 -9.05
N ALA A 234 -21.16 -18.76 -8.51
CA ALA A 234 -19.75 -19.00 -8.81
C ALA A 234 -19.52 -19.69 -10.16
N SER A 235 -20.56 -20.18 -10.84
CA SER A 235 -20.45 -21.01 -12.05
C SER A 235 -21.39 -20.55 -13.17
N LEU A 236 -20.89 -20.54 -14.40
CA LEU A 236 -21.66 -20.24 -15.61
C LEU A 236 -22.88 -21.14 -15.79
N THR A 237 -22.80 -22.42 -15.39
CA THR A 237 -23.91 -23.36 -15.51
C THR A 237 -25.03 -23.06 -14.52
N ASP A 238 -24.69 -22.56 -13.33
CA ASP A 238 -25.66 -22.17 -12.31
C ASP A 238 -26.27 -20.80 -12.62
N ASN A 239 -25.49 -19.87 -13.19
CA ASN A 239 -25.99 -18.62 -13.77
C ASN A 239 -27.11 -18.91 -14.79
N LYS A 240 -26.89 -19.85 -15.72
CA LYS A 240 -27.92 -20.25 -16.68
C LYS A 240 -29.20 -20.76 -16.00
N LYS A 241 -29.08 -21.67 -15.04
CA LYS A 241 -30.27 -22.21 -14.34
C LYS A 241 -31.05 -21.10 -13.62
N VAL A 242 -30.35 -20.17 -12.97
CA VAL A 242 -30.95 -19.03 -12.27
C VAL A 242 -31.67 -18.13 -13.25
N VAL A 243 -31.02 -17.74 -14.35
CA VAL A 243 -31.61 -16.86 -15.38
C VAL A 243 -32.85 -17.50 -16.00
N ARG A 244 -32.80 -18.79 -16.32
CA ARG A 244 -33.96 -19.53 -16.86
C ARG A 244 -35.12 -19.58 -15.86
N LYS A 245 -34.83 -19.80 -14.57
CA LYS A 245 -35.83 -19.77 -13.49
C LYS A 245 -36.49 -18.39 -13.39
N GLU A 246 -35.69 -17.33 -13.43
CA GLU A 246 -36.20 -15.95 -13.36
C GLU A 246 -36.96 -15.56 -14.63
N GLN A 247 -36.54 -15.99 -15.82
CA GLN A 247 -37.26 -15.80 -17.08
C GLN A 247 -38.68 -16.39 -17.01
N LEU A 248 -38.83 -17.58 -16.42
CA LEU A 248 -40.14 -18.20 -16.21
C LEU A 248 -41.00 -17.42 -15.19
N ARG A 249 -40.38 -16.79 -14.19
CA ARG A 249 -41.05 -15.99 -13.16
C ARG A 249 -41.54 -14.64 -13.69
N TYR A 250 -40.71 -13.95 -14.48
CA TYR A 250 -41.03 -12.66 -15.10
C TYR A 250 -41.61 -12.76 -16.50
N HIS A 251 -42.00 -13.95 -16.94
CA HIS A 251 -42.77 -14.07 -18.18
C HIS A 251 -44.08 -13.26 -18.01
N PRO A 252 -44.41 -12.35 -18.95
CA PRO A 252 -45.52 -11.40 -18.77
C PRO A 252 -46.82 -12.12 -18.41
N ASP A 253 -47.11 -13.24 -19.06
CA ASP A 253 -48.28 -14.07 -18.75
C ASP A 253 -48.28 -14.61 -17.30
N LYS A 254 -47.17 -15.21 -16.83
CA LYS A 254 -47.08 -15.77 -15.48
C LYS A 254 -47.11 -14.68 -14.42
N PHE A 255 -46.45 -13.55 -14.67
CA PHE A 255 -46.41 -12.41 -13.79
C PHE A 255 -47.79 -11.74 -13.66
N ILE A 256 -48.53 -11.60 -14.77
CA ILE A 256 -49.89 -11.06 -14.75
C ILE A 256 -50.81 -11.93 -13.87
N HIS A 257 -50.77 -13.25 -14.09
CA HIS A 257 -51.63 -14.19 -13.37
C HIS A 257 -51.29 -14.30 -11.88
N ARG A 258 -49.99 -14.24 -11.51
CA ARG A 258 -49.53 -14.44 -10.13
C ARG A 258 -49.51 -13.16 -9.30
N VAL A 259 -49.06 -12.05 -9.89
CA VAL A 259 -48.81 -10.78 -9.18
C VAL A 259 -49.89 -9.75 -9.50
N LEU A 260 -50.15 -9.44 -10.79
CA LEU A 260 -51.07 -8.36 -11.15
C LEU A 260 -52.54 -8.64 -10.81
N ARG A 261 -52.97 -9.91 -10.82
CA ARG A 261 -54.32 -10.29 -10.39
C ARG A 261 -54.57 -10.02 -8.89
N LYS A 262 -53.51 -10.04 -8.08
CA LYS A 262 -53.55 -9.85 -6.61
C LYS A 262 -53.10 -8.45 -6.17
N PHE A 263 -52.65 -7.62 -7.09
CA PHE A 263 -52.08 -6.31 -6.79
C PHE A 263 -53.17 -5.28 -6.51
N GLU A 264 -53.15 -4.66 -5.31
CA GLU A 264 -53.90 -3.43 -5.04
C GLU A 264 -53.18 -2.28 -5.75
N GLY A 265 -53.82 -1.72 -6.76
CA GLY A 265 -53.30 -0.51 -7.37
C GLY A 265 -54.18 0.01 -8.47
N THR A 266 -53.91 1.25 -8.83
CA THR A 266 -54.60 1.91 -9.94
C THR A 266 -54.25 1.21 -11.25
N GLU A 267 -55.16 1.21 -12.23
CA GLU A 267 -54.90 0.75 -13.60
C GLU A 267 -53.59 1.30 -14.19
N LYS A 268 -53.25 2.56 -13.88
CA LYS A 268 -51.98 3.20 -14.26
C LYS A 268 -50.75 2.50 -13.68
N GLU A 269 -50.83 2.01 -12.45
CA GLU A 269 -49.75 1.32 -11.77
C GLU A 269 -49.59 -0.10 -12.31
N LYS A 270 -50.70 -0.80 -12.54
CA LYS A 270 -50.69 -2.12 -13.21
C LYS A 270 -50.03 -2.03 -14.58
N LYS A 271 -50.35 -1.02 -15.39
CA LYS A 271 -49.70 -0.77 -16.68
C LYS A 271 -48.19 -0.52 -16.53
N ARG A 272 -47.78 0.31 -15.56
CA ARG A 272 -46.35 0.55 -15.26
C ARG A 272 -45.62 -0.73 -14.87
N LEU A 273 -46.25 -1.59 -14.07
CA LEU A 273 -45.68 -2.88 -13.67
C LEU A 273 -45.53 -3.82 -14.87
N THR A 274 -46.52 -3.89 -15.76
CA THR A 274 -46.42 -4.68 -17.00
C THR A 274 -45.27 -4.17 -17.88
N THR A 275 -45.13 -2.85 -18.06
CA THR A 275 -44.00 -2.27 -18.82
C THR A 275 -42.65 -2.65 -18.20
N LYS A 276 -42.49 -2.49 -16.89
CA LYS A 276 -41.26 -2.88 -16.18
C LYS A 276 -40.96 -4.38 -16.25
N THR A 277 -42.00 -5.20 -16.22
CA THR A 277 -41.88 -6.67 -16.35
C THR A 277 -41.43 -7.02 -17.77
N ASN A 278 -41.94 -6.33 -18.79
CA ASN A 278 -41.50 -6.49 -20.17
C ASN A 278 -40.04 -6.05 -20.34
N GLU A 279 -39.62 -4.95 -19.72
CA GLU A 279 -38.22 -4.50 -19.71
C GLU A 279 -37.31 -5.57 -19.07
N VAL A 280 -37.67 -6.09 -17.89
CA VAL A 280 -36.89 -7.12 -17.19
C VAL A 280 -36.84 -8.41 -18.00
N SER A 281 -37.96 -8.87 -18.56
CA SER A 281 -37.95 -10.08 -19.40
C SER A 281 -37.11 -9.90 -20.66
N GLY A 282 -37.10 -8.70 -21.26
CA GLY A 282 -36.17 -8.34 -22.34
C GLY A 282 -34.70 -8.43 -21.90
N TRP A 283 -34.35 -7.84 -20.76
CA TRP A 283 -32.99 -7.89 -20.21
C TRP A 283 -32.54 -9.30 -19.85
N LEU A 284 -33.45 -10.14 -19.35
CA LEU A 284 -33.18 -11.54 -19.05
C LEU A 284 -32.94 -12.36 -20.33
N ASN A 285 -33.68 -12.08 -21.40
CA ASN A 285 -33.48 -12.74 -22.70
C ASN A 285 -32.12 -12.37 -23.31
N GLU A 286 -31.73 -11.10 -23.24
CA GLU A 286 -30.43 -10.63 -23.72
C GLU A 286 -29.29 -11.26 -22.92
N LEU A 287 -29.39 -11.25 -21.59
CA LEU A 287 -28.39 -11.89 -20.72
C LEU A 287 -28.32 -13.41 -20.97
N TRP A 288 -29.44 -14.07 -21.24
CA TRP A 288 -29.45 -15.49 -21.62
C TRP A 288 -28.72 -15.75 -22.94
N GLN A 289 -28.85 -14.85 -23.92
CA GLN A 289 -28.11 -14.93 -25.17
C GLN A 289 -26.61 -14.69 -24.96
N GLU A 290 -26.22 -13.69 -24.17
CA GLU A 290 -24.82 -13.43 -23.80
C GLU A 290 -24.16 -14.68 -23.17
N LEU A 291 -24.80 -15.26 -22.15
CA LEU A 291 -24.28 -16.47 -21.50
C LEU A 291 -24.19 -17.70 -22.43
N ASN A 292 -24.96 -17.73 -23.52
CA ASN A 292 -24.85 -18.79 -24.52
C ASN A 292 -23.75 -18.50 -25.55
N ASN A 293 -23.54 -17.23 -25.90
CA ASN A 293 -22.49 -16.81 -26.81
C ASN A 293 -21.09 -16.95 -26.16
N ASP A 294 -20.93 -16.58 -24.88
CA ASP A 294 -19.66 -16.67 -24.15
C ASP A 294 -19.15 -18.11 -24.01
N ASN A 295 -20.07 -19.07 -23.89
CA ASN A 295 -19.74 -20.50 -23.92
C ASN A 295 -19.21 -20.96 -25.28
N ASN A 296 -19.65 -20.34 -26.38
CA ASN A 296 -19.25 -20.69 -27.74
C ASN A 296 -17.96 -19.99 -28.18
N SER A 297 -17.56 -18.89 -27.53
CA SER A 297 -16.30 -18.20 -27.79
C SER A 297 -15.11 -18.71 -26.96
N SER A 298 -15.38 -19.59 -25.98
CA SER A 298 -14.36 -20.18 -25.10
C SER A 298 -14.06 -21.66 -25.40
N SER A 299 -14.58 -22.20 -26.50
CA SER A 299 -14.25 -23.54 -27.05
C SER A 299 -13.58 -23.37 -28.40
#